data_AF-A0A1H3NN37-F1
#
_entry.id   AF-A0A1H3NN37-F1
#
_cell.length_a   1.000
_cell.length_b   1.000
_cell.length_c   1.000
_cell.angle_alpha   90.00
_cell.angle_beta   90.00
_cell.angle_gamma   90.00
#
_symmetry.space_group_name_H-M   'P 1'
#
loop_
_entity.id
_entity.type
_entity.pdbx_description
1 polymer ?
#
loop_
_entity_poly.entity_id
_entity_poly.type
_entity_poly.pdbx_seq_one_letter_code
_entity_poly.pdbx_strand_id
1 'polypeptide(L)' 'MAECGCGRSPTGNCVGWHNLSEEQFLEKKAEYEAKQAAKKSDK' A
#
# COMPACT_ATOMS: atom_id res chain seq x y z
N MET A 1 11.74 -8.59 -9.79
CA MET A 1 10.86 -7.78 -8.92
C MET A 1 11.72 -7.23 -7.78
N ALA A 2 11.70 -5.93 -7.51
CA ALA A 2 12.34 -5.42 -6.30
C ALA A 2 11.43 -5.74 -5.11
N GLU A 3 11.71 -6.84 -4.43
CA GLU A 3 11.18 -7.13 -3.11
C GLU A 3 11.55 -5.97 -2.18
N CYS A 4 10.54 -5.29 -1.61
CA CYS A 4 10.78 -4.20 -0.67
C CYS A 4 10.82 -4.78 0.74
N GLY A 5 12.01 -4.93 1.30
CA GLY A 5 12.20 -5.28 2.72
C GLY A 5 11.69 -4.22 3.71
N CYS A 6 11.12 -3.12 3.22
CA CYS A 6 10.57 -2.04 4.01
C CYS A 6 9.30 -2.40 4.81
N GLY A 7 8.62 -3.51 4.48
CA GLY A 7 7.37 -3.95 5.14
C GLY A 7 6.15 -3.04 4.88
N ARG A 8 6.35 -1.90 4.20
CA ARG A 8 5.32 -0.90 3.87
C ARG A 8 4.52 -1.24 2.61
N SER A 9 4.80 -2.36 1.96
CA SER A 9 4.15 -2.72 0.69
C SER A 9 2.95 -3.65 0.94
N PRO A 10 1.70 -3.23 0.64
CA PRO A 10 0.53 -4.04 0.92
C PRO A 10 0.35 -5.24 -0.02
N THR A 11 1.07 -5.26 -1.15
CA THR A 11 1.03 -6.31 -2.18
C THR A 11 2.25 -7.23 -2.16
N GLY A 12 3.17 -7.06 -1.19
CA GLY A 12 4.44 -7.78 -1.14
C GLY A 12 5.49 -7.35 -2.17
N ASN A 13 5.15 -6.43 -3.08
CA ASN A 13 6.08 -5.87 -4.07
C ASN A 13 6.31 -4.39 -3.81
N CYS A 14 7.51 -3.88 -4.13
CA CYS A 14 7.79 -2.45 -4.01
C CYS A 14 6.84 -1.61 -4.87
N VAL A 15 5.99 -0.82 -4.22
CA VAL A 15 5.04 0.11 -4.86
C VAL A 15 5.46 1.57 -4.74
N GLY A 16 6.73 1.83 -4.42
CA GLY A 16 7.27 3.19 -4.20
C GLY A 16 6.94 3.77 -2.83
N TRP A 17 6.32 2.99 -1.93
CA TRP A 17 5.98 3.46 -0.59
C TRP A 17 7.19 3.53 0.37
N HIS A 18 8.35 3.01 -0.04
CA HIS A 18 9.57 3.05 0.79
C HIS A 18 10.15 4.45 0.99
N ASN A 19 9.87 5.38 0.06
CA ASN A 19 10.30 6.78 0.16
C ASN A 19 9.24 7.69 0.79
N LEU A 20 8.11 7.13 1.21
CA LEU A 20 7.07 7.93 1.86
C LEU A 20 7.44 8.16 3.33
N SER A 21 7.25 9.40 3.79
CA SER A 21 7.18 9.73 5.20
C SER A 21 6.00 9.01 5.86
N GLU A 22 5.99 8.93 7.19
CA GLU A 22 4.94 8.24 7.94
C GLU A 22 3.54 8.78 7.62
N GLU A 23 3.37 10.10 7.57
CA GLU A 23 2.09 10.74 7.21
C GLU A 23 1.63 10.36 5.79
N GLN A 24 2.52 10.45 4.81
CA GLN A 24 2.23 10.10 3.42
C GLN A 24 1.90 8.61 3.25
N PHE A 25 2.58 7.75 4.00
CA PHE A 25 2.28 6.32 4.04
C PHE A 25 0.89 6.07 4.64
N LEU A 26 0.53 6.74 5.74
CA LEU A 26 -0.79 6.57 6.39
C LEU A 26 -1.94 7.01 5.47
N GLU A 27 -1.82 8.17 4.80
CA GLU A 27 -2.80 8.62 3.80
C GLU A 27 -2.97 7.60 2.67
N LYS A 28 -1.85 7.21 2.04
CA LYS A 28 -1.88 6.25 0.92
C LYS A 28 -2.39 4.88 1.34
N LYS A 29 -2.06 4.44 2.56
CA LYS A 29 -2.54 3.18 3.13
C LYS A 29 -4.04 3.23 3.34
N ALA A 30 -4.58 4.29 3.93
CA ALA A 30 -6.01 4.46 4.14
C ALA A 30 -6.79 4.48 2.81
N GLU A 31 -6.30 5.22 1.81
CA GLU A 31 -6.87 5.22 0.47
C GLU A 31 -6.85 3.82 -0.17
N TYR A 32 -5.72 3.12 -0.04
CA TYR A 32 -5.53 1.78 -0.59
C TYR A 32 -6.47 0.77 0.08
N GLU A 33 -6.59 0.79 1.40
CA GLU A 33 -7.50 -0.07 2.16
C GLU A 33 -8.96 0.19 1.78
N ALA A 34 -9.37 1.45 1.65
CA ALA A 34 -10.71 1.82 1.20
C ALA A 34 -11.01 1.32 -0.23
N LYS A 35 -10.07 1.53 -1.17
CA LYS A 35 -10.18 1.03 -2.56
C LYS A 35 -10.18 -0.50 -2.63
N GLN A 36 -9.40 -1.16 -1.78
CA GLN A 36 -9.35 -2.62 -1.70
C GLN A 36 -10.65 -3.20 -1.13
N ALA A 37 -11.22 -2.58 -0.10
CA ALA A 37 -12.51 -2.98 0.45
C ALA A 37 -13.62 -2.86 -0.60
N ALA A 38 -13.64 -1.75 -1.36
CA ALA A 38 -14.58 -1.57 -2.47
C ALA A 38 -14.39 -2.61 -3.59
N LYS A 39 -13.13 -2.94 -3.96
CA LYS A 39 -12.84 -3.97 -4.98
C LYS A 39 -13.12 -5.40 -4.52
N LYS A 40 -13.05 -5.69 -3.22
CA LYS A 40 -13.29 -7.05 -2.68
C LYS A 40 -14.77 -7.41 -2.57
N SER A 41 -15.67 -6.43 -2.62
CA SER A 41 -17.12 -6.65 -2.58
C SER A 41 -17.77 -6.87 -3.95
N ASP A 42 -16.99 -6.82 -5.05
CA ASP A 42 -17.47 -7.02 -6.43
C ASP A 42 -17.10 -8.41 -6.99
N LYS A 43 -16.85 -9.42 -6.15
CA LYS A 43 -16.62 -10.80 -6.61
C LYS A 43 -17.39 -11.83 -5.83
#